data_AF-Q4RK64-F1
#
_entry.id   AF-Q4RK64-F1
#
_cell.length_a   1.000
_cell.length_b   1.000
_cell.length_c   1.000
_cell.angle_alpha   90.00
_cell.angle_beta   90.00
_cell.angle_gamma   90.00
#
_symmetry.space_group_name_H-M   'P 1'
#
loop_
_entity.id
_entity.type
_entity.pdbx_description
1 polymer ?
#
loop_
_entity_poly.entity_id
_entity_poly.type
_entity_poly.pdbx_seq_one_letter_code
_entity_poly.pdbx_strand_id
1 'polypeptide(L)'
;HFVKLLDHFQHNGQLCLVYEMLSLDFFHVLKLRKWKPLSLSKIRPIAKQLFLALSDLKQLGILHTDLKPDNIMLVDKKELKIKLIDFGLARLTHEARTGTIMQASALRAPEIMLGLPFSHPLDMWGVGQILLFLFNPQTMCNCSSYQNVSLRHKNTHNQLEPVLVITGSVWFVHR
;
A
#
# COMPACT_ATOMS: atom_id res chain seq x y z
N HIS A 1 -8.92 6.23 8.33
CA HIS A 1 -8.56 5.48 7.12
C HIS A 1 -7.09 5.07 7.04
N PHE A 2 -6.23 5.60 7.92
CA PHE A 2 -4.78 5.37 7.89
C PHE A 2 -4.34 4.64 9.16
N VAL A 3 -3.20 3.95 9.07
CA VAL A 3 -2.53 3.37 10.23
C VAL A 3 -2.17 4.45 11.25
N LYS A 4 -2.37 4.14 12.53
CA LYS A 4 -2.01 5.01 13.65
C LYS A 4 -0.56 4.77 14.05
N LEU A 5 0.24 5.83 14.02
CA LEU A 5 1.51 5.90 14.73
C LEU A 5 1.18 6.05 16.22
N LEU A 6 1.70 5.13 17.02
CA LEU A 6 1.52 5.11 18.48
C LEU A 6 2.70 5.76 19.19
N ASP A 7 3.92 5.51 18.69
CA ASP A 7 5.15 6.02 19.29
C ASP A 7 6.31 6.06 18.27
N HIS A 8 7.41 6.71 18.64
CA HIS A 8 8.67 6.69 17.90
C HIS A 8 9.86 6.75 18.85
N PHE A 9 10.96 6.09 18.49
CA PHE A 9 12.20 6.13 19.26
C PHE A 9 13.42 5.97 18.35
N GLN A 10 14.61 6.25 18.87
CA GLN A 10 15.86 5.95 18.18
C GLN A 10 16.52 4.74 18.82
N HIS A 11 16.99 3.81 17.99
CA HIS A 11 17.76 2.64 18.44
C HIS A 11 18.89 2.37 17.45
N ASN A 12 20.13 2.26 17.94
CA ASN A 12 21.34 2.06 17.13
C ASN A 12 21.48 3.06 15.95
N GLY A 13 21.11 4.33 16.18
CA GLY A 13 21.15 5.38 15.15
C GLY A 13 20.06 5.29 14.09
N GLN A 14 19.09 4.39 14.23
CA GLN A 14 17.94 4.26 13.33
C GLN A 14 16.68 4.80 14.00
N LEU A 15 15.84 5.50 13.23
CA LEU A 15 14.50 5.91 13.66
C LEU A 15 13.57 4.69 13.60
N CYS A 16 12.96 4.35 14.72
CA CYS A 16 11.97 3.30 14.84
C CYS A 16 10.58 3.92 15.04
N LEU A 17 9.61 3.44 14.27
CA LEU A 17 8.22 3.90 14.32
C LEU A 17 7.33 2.75 14.81
N VAL A 18 6.50 3.03 15.82
CA VAL A 18 5.60 2.06 16.42
C VAL A 18 4.19 2.33 15.93
N TYR A 19 3.58 1.33 15.29
CA TYR A 19 2.24 1.44 14.72
C TYR A 19 1.25 0.52 15.43
N GLU A 20 -0.04 0.79 15.27
CA GLU A 20 -1.09 -0.17 15.64
C GLU A 20 -0.95 -1.50 14.88
N MET A 21 -1.30 -2.59 15.55
CA MET A 21 -1.33 -3.92 14.94
C MET A 21 -2.48 -4.03 13.94
N LEU A 22 -2.17 -4.47 12.72
CA LEU A 22 -3.14 -4.76 11.67
C LEU A 22 -2.99 -6.22 11.21
N SER A 23 -3.93 -6.74 10.43
CA SER A 23 -3.93 -8.13 9.98
C SER A 23 -3.12 -8.34 8.71
N LEU A 24 -3.73 -8.86 7.63
CA LEU A 24 -3.04 -9.14 6.38
C LEU A 24 -3.26 -8.03 5.36
N ASP A 25 -2.25 -7.79 4.53
CA ASP A 25 -2.41 -7.00 3.30
C ASP A 25 -3.11 -7.80 2.19
N PHE A 26 -3.57 -7.10 1.15
CA PHE A 26 -4.33 -7.72 0.08
C PHE A 26 -3.53 -8.68 -0.80
N PHE A 27 -2.21 -8.51 -0.91
CA PHE A 27 -1.38 -9.50 -1.59
C PHE A 27 -1.42 -10.83 -0.84
N HIS A 28 -1.19 -10.81 0.47
CA HIS A 28 -1.21 -12.01 1.29
C HIS A 28 -2.60 -12.65 1.38
N VAL A 29 -3.67 -11.84 1.44
CA VAL A 29 -5.04 -12.33 1.34
C VAL A 29 -5.25 -13.15 0.07
N LEU A 30 -4.85 -12.64 -1.09
CA LEU A 30 -5.02 -13.38 -2.35
C LEU A 30 -4.08 -14.58 -2.45
N LYS A 31 -2.85 -14.48 -1.96
CA LYS A 31 -1.91 -15.61 -1.88
C LYS A 31 -2.49 -16.77 -1.07
N LEU A 32 -3.04 -16.51 0.12
CA LEU A 32 -3.72 -17.53 0.95
C LEU A 32 -4.97 -18.11 0.27
N ARG A 33 -5.65 -17.31 -0.55
CA ARG A 33 -6.77 -17.75 -1.38
C ARG A 33 -6.34 -18.48 -2.65
N LYS A 34 -5.05 -18.81 -2.81
CA LYS A 34 -4.47 -19.42 -4.01
C LYS A 34 -4.80 -18.61 -5.27
N TRP A 35 -4.70 -17.28 -5.16
CA TRP A 35 -4.98 -16.31 -6.23
C TRP A 35 -6.42 -16.32 -6.75
N LYS A 36 -7.37 -16.90 -5.98
CA LYS A 36 -8.80 -16.81 -6.32
C LYS A 36 -9.33 -15.40 -6.05
N PRO A 37 -10.04 -14.78 -7.00
CA PRO A 37 -10.53 -13.42 -6.87
C PRO A 37 -11.50 -13.24 -5.70
N LEU A 38 -11.71 -11.99 -5.32
CA LEU A 38 -12.83 -11.60 -4.45
C LEU A 38 -14.09 -11.37 -5.29
N SER A 39 -15.25 -11.65 -4.70
CA SER A 39 -16.53 -11.30 -5.32
C SER A 39 -16.73 -9.79 -5.31
N LEU A 40 -17.48 -9.27 -6.28
CA LEU A 40 -17.83 -7.84 -6.34
C LEU A 40 -18.53 -7.34 -5.06
N SER A 41 -19.31 -8.21 -4.40
CA SER A 41 -19.93 -7.91 -3.11
C SER A 41 -18.92 -7.60 -2.00
N LYS A 42 -17.72 -8.19 -2.05
CA LYS A 42 -16.60 -7.89 -1.13
C LYS A 42 -15.76 -6.71 -1.60
N ILE A 43 -15.57 -6.56 -2.91
CA ILE A 43 -14.77 -5.48 -3.50
C ILE A 43 -15.45 -4.11 -3.31
N ARG A 44 -16.79 -4.03 -3.43
CA ARG A 44 -17.55 -2.78 -3.29
C ARG A 44 -17.30 -2.03 -1.96
N PRO A 45 -17.41 -2.65 -0.78
CA PRO A 45 -17.10 -1.97 0.49
C PRO A 45 -15.62 -1.62 0.65
N ILE A 46 -14.70 -2.39 0.05
CA ILE A 46 -13.27 -2.06 0.02
C ILE A 46 -13.04 -0.79 -0.80
N ALA A 47 -13.60 -0.74 -2.02
CA ALA A 47 -13.50 0.43 -2.90
C ALA A 47 -14.03 1.70 -2.23
N LYS A 48 -15.19 1.60 -1.55
CA LYS A 48 -15.74 2.74 -0.78
C LYS A 48 -14.75 3.26 0.28
N GLN A 49 -14.11 2.37 1.03
CA GLN A 49 -13.13 2.78 2.04
C GLN A 49 -11.86 3.37 1.43
N LEU A 50 -11.39 2.86 0.28
CA LEU A 50 -10.27 3.42 -0.45
C LEU A 50 -10.59 4.84 -0.94
N PHE A 51 -11.76 5.07 -1.52
CA PHE A 51 -12.16 6.41 -1.98
C PHE A 51 -12.35 7.40 -0.84
N LEU A 52 -12.86 6.96 0.32
CA LEU A 52 -12.88 7.79 1.52
C LEU A 52 -11.46 8.15 1.97
N ALA A 53 -10.53 7.18 1.99
CA ALA A 53 -9.14 7.43 2.31
C ALA A 53 -8.48 8.43 1.34
N LEU A 54 -8.74 8.33 0.04
CA LEU A 54 -8.24 9.29 -0.95
C LEU A 54 -8.86 10.68 -0.79
N SER A 55 -10.13 10.75 -0.39
CA SER A 55 -10.79 12.02 -0.08
C SER A 55 -10.12 12.71 1.12
N ASP A 56 -9.79 11.96 2.16
CA ASP A 56 -9.06 12.47 3.33
C ASP A 56 -7.64 12.94 2.95
N LEU A 57 -6.89 12.16 2.16
CA LEU A 57 -5.56 12.55 1.67
C LEU A 57 -5.62 13.85 0.87
N LYS A 58 -6.62 14.00 0.01
CA LYS A 58 -6.85 15.21 -0.77
C LYS A 58 -7.12 16.43 0.11
N GLN A 59 -7.92 16.28 1.15
CA GLN A 59 -8.19 17.36 2.11
C GLN A 59 -6.93 17.77 2.89
N LEU A 60 -6.06 16.80 3.20
CA LEU A 60 -4.79 17.04 3.87
C LEU A 60 -3.69 17.58 2.93
N GLY A 61 -3.93 17.59 1.61
CA GLY A 61 -2.92 17.97 0.62
C GLY A 61 -1.74 17.00 0.56
N ILE A 62 -2.01 15.70 0.76
CA ILE A 62 -1.02 14.62 0.75
C ILE A 62 -1.24 13.74 -0.46
N LEU A 63 -0.16 13.38 -1.15
CA LEU A 63 -0.08 12.32 -2.14
C LEU A 63 0.59 11.11 -1.48
N HIS A 64 -0.01 9.93 -1.56
CA HIS A 64 0.60 8.71 -1.03
C HIS A 64 1.73 8.23 -1.94
N THR A 65 1.53 8.25 -3.25
CA THR A 65 2.52 7.93 -4.30
C THR A 65 3.01 6.48 -4.39
N ASP A 66 2.52 5.57 -3.55
CA ASP A 66 2.88 4.14 -3.59
C ASP A 66 1.70 3.23 -3.21
N LEU A 67 0.50 3.57 -3.69
CA LEU A 67 -0.67 2.72 -3.50
C LEU A 67 -0.56 1.43 -4.31
N LYS A 68 -0.41 0.33 -3.58
CA LYS A 68 -0.31 -1.04 -4.11
C LYS A 68 -0.96 -2.01 -3.12
N PRO A 69 -1.29 -3.26 -3.53
CA PRO A 69 -1.98 -4.22 -2.65
C PRO A 69 -1.28 -4.50 -1.32
N ASP A 70 0.05 -4.43 -1.30
CA ASP A 70 0.89 -4.62 -0.10
C ASP A 70 0.71 -3.47 0.92
N ASN A 71 0.30 -2.28 0.47
CA ASN A 71 0.15 -1.09 1.31
C ASN A 71 -1.30 -0.87 1.81
N ILE A 72 -2.17 -1.87 1.62
CA ILE A 72 -3.55 -1.87 2.13
C ILE A 72 -3.73 -3.05 3.06
N MET A 73 -3.85 -2.78 4.36
CA MET A 73 -4.00 -3.81 5.38
C MET A 73 -5.43 -3.92 5.90
N LEU A 74 -5.87 -5.14 6.19
CA LEU A 74 -7.08 -5.38 6.94
C LEU A 74 -6.87 -5.02 8.41
N VAL A 75 -7.88 -4.42 9.05
CA VAL A 75 -7.84 -4.14 10.50
C VAL A 75 -7.84 -5.45 11.30
N ASP A 76 -8.70 -6.40 10.92
CA ASP A 76 -8.76 -7.73 11.50
C ASP A 76 -9.24 -8.76 10.47
N LYS A 77 -9.28 -10.05 10.85
CA LYS A 77 -9.69 -11.16 9.95
C LYS A 77 -11.21 -11.30 9.81
N LYS A 78 -12.00 -10.68 10.69
CA LYS A 78 -13.46 -10.84 10.79
C LYS A 78 -14.20 -9.81 9.94
N GLU A 79 -13.72 -8.58 9.91
CA GLU A 79 -14.32 -7.47 9.18
C GLU A 79 -13.49 -7.05 7.96
N LEU A 80 -14.17 -6.67 6.86
CA LEU A 80 -13.50 -6.10 5.68
C LEU A 80 -13.17 -4.61 5.87
N LYS A 81 -12.69 -4.23 7.05
CA LYS A 81 -12.19 -2.88 7.34
C LYS A 81 -10.74 -2.78 6.93
N ILE A 82 -10.38 -1.70 6.23
CA ILE A 82 -9.03 -1.48 5.72
C ILE A 82 -8.38 -0.23 6.29
N LYS A 83 -7.05 -0.20 6.27
CA LYS A 83 -6.23 0.99 6.47
C LYS A 83 -5.11 1.06 5.45
N LEU A 84 -4.80 2.29 5.00
CA LEU A 84 -3.58 2.54 4.24
C LEU A 84 -2.39 2.56 5.20
N ILE A 85 -1.29 1.98 4.75
CA ILE A 85 0.00 1.96 5.45
C ILE A 85 1.10 2.52 4.54
N ASP A 86 2.30 2.67 5.09
CA ASP A 86 3.52 3.01 4.35
C ASP A 86 3.47 4.36 3.63
N PHE A 87 3.60 5.42 4.44
CA PHE A 87 3.73 6.79 3.98
C PHE A 87 5.19 7.19 3.71
N GLY A 88 6.12 6.23 3.59
CA GLY A 88 7.55 6.52 3.43
C GLY A 88 7.91 7.25 2.14
N LEU A 89 7.05 7.15 1.12
CA LEU A 89 7.17 7.86 -0.15
C LEU A 89 6.14 8.99 -0.31
N ALA A 90 5.31 9.24 0.71
CA ALA A 90 4.27 10.25 0.65
C ALA A 90 4.87 11.66 0.46
N ARG A 91 4.13 12.53 -0.19
CA ARG A 91 4.54 13.92 -0.48
C ARG A 91 3.42 14.90 -0.22
N LEU A 92 3.79 16.14 0.07
CA LEU A 92 2.83 17.23 0.03
C LEU A 92 2.54 17.61 -1.42
N THR A 93 1.28 17.88 -1.74
CA THR A 93 0.85 18.18 -3.11
C THR A 93 1.58 19.41 -3.69
N HIS A 94 1.96 20.39 -2.84
CA HIS A 94 2.71 21.56 -3.28
C HIS A 94 4.20 21.26 -3.58
N GLU A 95 4.72 20.10 -3.16
CA GLU A 95 6.07 19.64 -3.48
C GLU A 95 6.11 18.78 -4.75
N ALA A 96 4.96 18.57 -5.41
CA ALA A 96 4.88 17.85 -6.67
C ALA A 96 5.62 18.60 -7.78
N ARG A 97 6.68 17.99 -8.32
CA ARG A 97 7.50 18.57 -9.39
C ARG A 97 7.38 17.72 -10.64
N THR A 98 7.01 18.34 -11.76
CA THR A 98 6.99 17.73 -13.09
C THR A 98 8.30 17.01 -13.38
N GLY A 99 8.22 15.80 -13.95
CA GLY A 99 9.40 14.96 -14.23
C GLY A 99 9.95 14.17 -13.02
N THR A 100 9.36 14.31 -11.82
CA THR A 100 9.73 13.45 -10.69
C THR A 100 9.37 11.99 -11.01
N ILE A 101 10.34 11.10 -10.91
CA ILE A 101 10.12 9.65 -11.06
C ILE A 101 9.64 9.08 -9.73
N MET A 102 8.42 8.53 -9.73
CA MET A 102 7.76 7.94 -8.56
C MET A 102 7.08 6.63 -8.94
N GLN A 103 6.58 5.88 -7.94
CA GLN A 103 5.96 4.57 -8.10
C GLN A 103 6.89 3.51 -8.73
N ALA A 104 6.63 2.24 -8.42
CA ALA A 104 7.27 1.15 -9.12
C ALA A 104 6.89 1.18 -10.61
N SER A 105 7.87 0.95 -11.51
CA SER A 105 7.71 1.12 -12.96
C SER A 105 6.53 0.34 -13.55
N ALA A 106 6.17 -0.81 -12.97
CA ALA A 106 5.05 -1.64 -13.41
C ALA A 106 3.66 -1.06 -13.07
N LEU A 107 3.60 -0.22 -12.04
CA LEU A 107 2.37 0.29 -11.41
C LEU A 107 2.13 1.76 -11.73
N ARG A 108 3.08 2.38 -12.43
CA ARG A 108 3.23 3.82 -12.52
C ARG A 108 2.07 4.44 -13.29
N ALA A 109 1.58 5.56 -12.79
CA ALA A 109 0.56 6.35 -13.45
C ALA A 109 1.10 6.94 -14.77
N PRO A 110 0.26 7.04 -15.82
CA PRO A 110 0.70 7.48 -17.14
C PRO A 110 1.28 8.90 -17.13
N GLU A 111 0.73 9.82 -16.34
CA GLU A 111 1.26 11.19 -16.17
C GLU A 111 2.69 11.20 -15.62
N ILE A 112 3.06 10.24 -14.76
CA ILE A 112 4.43 10.10 -14.26
C ILE A 112 5.34 9.49 -15.31
N MET A 113 4.85 8.50 -16.07
CA MET A 113 5.62 7.90 -17.18
C MET A 113 5.95 8.94 -18.25
N LEU A 114 5.00 9.85 -18.52
CA LEU A 114 5.13 10.91 -19.52
C LEU A 114 5.82 12.17 -18.99
N GLY A 115 6.17 12.22 -17.70
CA GLY A 115 6.79 13.39 -17.08
C GLY A 115 5.88 14.62 -17.08
N LEU A 116 4.56 14.43 -17.00
CA LEU A 116 3.56 15.49 -16.95
C LEU A 116 3.33 15.99 -15.51
N PRO A 117 2.72 17.18 -15.34
CA PRO A 117 2.25 17.62 -14.03
C PRO A 117 1.29 16.59 -13.43
N PHE A 118 1.40 16.37 -12.12
CA PHE A 118 0.59 15.37 -11.40
C PHE A 118 0.07 15.92 -10.08
N SER A 119 -0.95 15.24 -9.55
CA SER A 119 -1.61 15.56 -8.28
C SER A 119 -2.35 14.30 -7.79
N HIS A 120 -3.41 14.46 -7.01
CA HIS A 120 -4.23 13.39 -6.44
C HIS A 120 -4.74 12.31 -7.42
N PRO A 121 -5.02 12.59 -8.72
CA PRO A 121 -5.39 11.53 -9.68
C PRO A 121 -4.37 10.39 -9.78
N LEU A 122 -3.11 10.65 -9.44
CA LEU A 122 -2.06 9.62 -9.36
C LEU A 122 -2.41 8.49 -8.38
N ASP A 123 -2.97 8.83 -7.23
CA ASP A 123 -3.38 7.83 -6.23
C ASP A 123 -4.68 7.13 -6.65
N MET A 124 -5.55 7.79 -7.42
CA MET A 124 -6.71 7.16 -8.04
C MET A 124 -6.30 6.06 -9.02
N TRP A 125 -5.23 6.25 -9.78
CA TRP A 125 -4.64 5.21 -10.63
C TRP A 125 -4.21 3.99 -9.81
N GLY A 126 -3.49 4.21 -8.71
CA GLY A 126 -3.08 3.14 -7.79
C GLY A 126 -4.27 2.34 -7.23
N VAL A 127 -5.36 3.02 -6.85
CA VAL A 127 -6.61 2.36 -6.45
C VAL A 127 -7.21 1.53 -7.58
N GLY A 128 -7.21 2.01 -8.82
CA GLY A 128 -7.64 1.25 -9.99
C GLY A 128 -6.89 -0.08 -10.13
N GLN A 129 -5.56 -0.03 -9.98
CA GLN A 129 -4.70 -1.22 -10.00
C GLN A 129 -5.03 -2.19 -8.86
N ILE A 130 -5.26 -1.70 -7.65
CA ILE A 130 -5.66 -2.53 -6.49
C ILE A 130 -7.01 -3.21 -6.74
N LEU A 131 -8.01 -2.49 -7.24
CA LEU A 131 -9.33 -3.06 -7.50
C LEU A 131 -9.29 -4.11 -8.62
N LEU A 132 -8.51 -3.86 -9.67
CA LEU A 132 -8.27 -4.84 -10.73
C LEU A 132 -7.58 -6.08 -10.18
N PHE A 133 -6.58 -5.93 -9.31
CA PHE A 133 -5.90 -7.04 -8.65
C PHE A 133 -6.86 -7.90 -7.80
N LEU A 134 -7.79 -7.28 -7.07
CA LEU A 134 -8.78 -7.99 -6.26
C LEU A 134 -9.82 -8.73 -7.12
N PHE A 135 -10.19 -8.17 -8.26
CA PHE A 135 -11.18 -8.74 -9.18
C PHE A 135 -10.60 -9.81 -10.11
N ASN A 136 -9.38 -9.61 -10.60
CA ASN A 136 -8.68 -10.53 -11.49
C ASN A 136 -7.17 -10.61 -11.18
N PRO A 137 -6.79 -11.39 -10.14
CA PRO A 137 -5.40 -11.52 -9.72
C PRO A 137 -4.47 -12.06 -10.81
N GLN A 138 -5.00 -12.88 -11.73
CA GLN A 138 -4.19 -13.55 -12.76
C GLN A 138 -3.58 -12.57 -13.76
N THR A 139 -4.31 -11.52 -14.14
CA THR A 139 -3.82 -10.49 -15.06
C THR A 139 -2.53 -9.83 -14.54
N MET A 140 -2.47 -9.62 -13.22
CA MET A 140 -1.35 -8.96 -12.56
C MET A 140 -0.22 -9.96 -12.24
N CYS A 141 -0.56 -11.20 -11.90
CA CYS A 141 0.43 -12.26 -11.67
C CYS A 141 1.21 -12.61 -12.94
N ASN A 142 0.57 -12.52 -14.12
CA ASN A 142 1.22 -12.77 -15.41
C ASN A 142 2.05 -11.57 -15.91
N CYS A 143 1.93 -10.42 -15.25
CA CYS A 143 2.77 -9.27 -15.53
C CYS A 143 4.11 -9.45 -14.80
N SER A 144 5.16 -9.86 -15.55
CA SER A 144 6.51 -10.11 -15.02
C SER A 144 7.09 -8.96 -14.18
N SER A 145 6.62 -7.74 -14.45
CA SER A 145 6.99 -6.52 -13.75
C SER A 145 6.36 -6.41 -12.34
N TYR A 146 5.16 -6.95 -12.09
CA TYR A 146 4.53 -7.00 -10.76
C TYR A 146 5.21 -8.02 -9.84
N GLN A 147 5.55 -9.20 -10.37
CA GLN A 147 6.25 -10.24 -9.61
C GLN A 147 7.58 -9.72 -9.06
N ASN A 148 8.36 -9.03 -9.91
CA ASN A 148 9.65 -8.45 -9.50
C ASN A 148 9.50 -7.33 -8.46
N VAL A 149 8.43 -6.53 -8.50
CA VAL A 149 8.19 -5.43 -7.55
C VAL A 149 7.77 -5.94 -6.16
N SER A 150 6.87 -6.94 -6.10
CA SER A 150 6.43 -7.52 -4.83
C SER A 150 7.49 -8.47 -4.24
N LEU A 151 8.25 -9.20 -5.05
CA LEU A 151 9.34 -10.07 -4.58
C LEU A 151 10.57 -9.29 -4.09
N ARG A 152 10.94 -8.17 -4.71
CA ARG A 152 12.07 -7.33 -4.24
C ARG A 152 11.83 -6.72 -2.86
N HIS A 153 10.57 -6.36 -2.54
CA HIS A 153 10.22 -5.91 -1.19
C HIS A 153 10.14 -7.06 -0.18
N LYS A 154 10.13 -8.33 -0.61
CA LYS A 154 9.85 -9.50 0.25
C LYS A 154 11.04 -10.44 0.50
N ASN A 155 12.14 -10.33 -0.24
CA ASN A 155 13.38 -11.03 0.15
C ASN A 155 14.00 -10.50 1.46
N THR A 156 13.43 -9.42 2.03
CA THR A 156 13.68 -8.94 3.40
C THR A 156 12.64 -9.39 4.43
N HIS A 157 11.57 -10.09 4.01
CA HIS A 157 10.39 -10.43 4.83
C HIS A 157 9.98 -11.89 4.67
N ASN A 158 10.77 -12.82 5.20
CA ASN A 158 10.34 -14.20 5.38
C ASN A 158 9.64 -14.37 6.74
N GLN A 159 8.40 -14.88 6.69
CA GLN A 159 7.57 -15.47 7.75
C GLN A 159 6.83 -14.55 8.76
N LEU A 160 5.54 -14.34 8.45
CA LEU A 160 4.33 -14.37 9.29
C LEU A 160 4.42 -13.98 10.79
N GLU A 161 3.92 -12.78 11.11
CA GLU A 161 2.99 -12.34 12.18
C GLU A 161 3.20 -10.80 12.33
N PRO A 162 2.17 -9.94 12.23
CA PRO A 162 2.39 -8.50 12.11
C PRO A 162 2.46 -7.82 13.49
N VAL A 163 3.64 -7.41 13.95
CA VAL A 163 3.93 -6.05 14.48
C VAL A 163 5.44 -5.90 14.58
N LEU A 164 5.96 -5.02 13.73
CA LEU A 164 6.84 -3.89 14.03
C LEU A 164 7.48 -3.51 12.70
N VAL A 165 6.88 -2.58 11.97
CA VAL A 165 7.52 -2.03 10.77
C VAL A 165 8.51 -0.98 11.24
N ILE A 166 9.74 -1.41 11.53
CA ILE A 166 10.90 -0.52 11.55
C ILE A 166 11.31 -0.33 10.10
N THR A 167 11.54 0.92 9.73
CA THR A 167 12.02 1.31 8.40
C THR A 167 13.19 0.40 7.98
N GLY A 168 12.98 -0.44 6.96
CA GLY A 168 14.03 -1.22 6.32
C GLY A 168 14.53 -2.49 7.03
N SER A 169 14.03 -2.88 8.21
CA SER A 169 14.37 -4.17 8.85
C SER A 169 13.31 -4.58 9.88
N VAL A 170 12.79 -5.81 9.79
CA VAL A 170 11.80 -6.35 10.75
C VAL A 170 12.48 -6.71 12.07
N TRP A 171 11.89 -6.31 13.19
CA TRP A 171 12.24 -6.86 14.50
C TRP A 171 11.00 -7.34 15.23
N PHE A 172 11.08 -8.48 15.91
CA PHE A 172 9.98 -9.03 16.69
C PHE A 172 10.03 -8.51 18.12
N VAL A 173 8.93 -7.94 18.64
CA VAL A 173 8.74 -7.80 20.09
C VAL A 173 7.93 -9.01 20.56
N HIS A 174 8.59 -10.02 21.11
CA HIS A 174 7.92 -11.04 21.92
C HIS A 174 7.47 -10.41 23.24
N ARG A 175 6.25 -10.76 23.69
CA ARG A 175 5.97 -10.78 25.13
C ARG A 175 6.53 -12.05 25.73
#